data_AF-A0A177EA46-F1
#
_entry.id   AF-A0A177EA46-F1
#
_cell.length_a   1.000
_cell.length_b   1.000
_cell.length_c   1.000
_cell.angle_alpha   90.00
_cell.angle_beta   90.00
_cell.angle_gamma   90.00
#
_symmetry.space_group_name_H-M   'P 1'
#
loop_
_entity.id
_entity.type
_entity.pdbx_description
1 polymer ?
#
loop_
_entity_poly.entity_id
_entity_poly.type
_entity_poly.pdbx_seq_one_letter_code
_entity_poly.pdbx_strand_id
1 'polypeptide(L)'
;MSKFLSLMVMLVFLGVSPSLAYKLPSYQEVCSVLTDLKGWQAEECSGMNVSTPMGEMVTAERSYQKGDKEISVMVIHGMQAVQFWQPYAYVTEMDSPESYVKLTTINGFKVGISHDKQTNSGSVVVLLNEKSGVVATIFALQYNDMSWKDGLKLARQFNWKKIGKFFE
;
A
#
# COMPACT_ATOMS: atom_id res chain seq x y z
N MET A 1 59.98 9.59 37.83
CA MET A 1 59.10 10.03 38.93
C MET A 1 58.11 11.05 38.40
N SER A 2 56.83 10.95 38.79
CA SER A 2 55.72 11.90 38.58
C SER A 2 55.16 12.01 37.15
N LYS A 3 54.04 11.36 36.80
CA LYS A 3 52.61 11.68 37.05
C LYS A 3 52.12 12.94 36.32
N PHE A 4 51.12 12.75 35.45
CA PHE A 4 49.87 13.50 35.21
C PHE A 4 49.52 13.44 33.69
N LEU A 5 48.51 12.66 33.27
CA LEU A 5 47.08 13.06 33.17
C LEU A 5 46.95 14.28 32.21
N SER A 6 46.34 14.19 31.03
CA SER A 6 44.94 13.84 30.81
C SER A 6 44.65 13.47 29.35
N LEU A 7 43.95 12.36 29.20
CA LEU A 7 43.28 11.90 27.99
C LEU A 7 41.96 12.68 27.84
N MET A 8 41.88 13.61 26.87
CA MET A 8 40.63 14.33 26.58
C MET A 8 39.78 13.47 25.63
N VAL A 9 38.98 12.58 26.20
CA VAL A 9 37.92 11.86 25.50
C VAL A 9 36.78 12.83 25.24
N MET A 10 36.69 13.34 24.01
CA MET A 10 35.57 14.15 23.55
C MET A 10 34.38 13.22 23.30
N LEU A 11 33.58 12.99 24.35
CA LEU A 11 32.32 12.25 24.27
C LEU A 11 31.29 13.13 23.52
N VAL A 12 31.18 12.94 22.22
CA VAL A 12 30.06 13.50 21.43
C VAL A 12 28.83 12.68 21.76
N PHE A 13 28.05 13.12 22.75
CA PHE A 13 26.68 12.68 22.94
C PHE A 13 25.85 13.17 21.75
N LEU A 14 25.73 12.34 20.70
CA LEU A 14 24.66 12.48 19.72
C LEU A 14 23.35 12.28 20.47
N GLY A 15 22.66 13.39 20.76
CA GLY A 15 21.33 13.38 21.33
C GLY A 15 20.41 12.60 20.40
N VAL A 16 20.07 11.38 20.81
CA VAL A 16 19.01 10.61 20.17
C VAL A 16 17.72 11.29 20.59
N SER A 17 17.26 12.24 19.77
CA SER A 17 15.92 12.81 19.91
C SER A 17 14.92 11.65 19.99
N PRO A 18 13.98 11.64 20.95
CA PRO A 18 12.91 10.66 20.92
C PRO A 18 12.16 10.89 19.61
N SER A 19 12.37 10.00 18.65
CA SER A 19 11.59 9.93 17.43
C SER A 19 10.13 9.96 17.86
N LEU A 20 9.35 10.91 17.34
CA LEU A 20 7.90 10.85 17.37
C LEU A 20 7.54 9.44 16.88
N ALA A 21 7.19 8.56 17.82
CA ALA A 21 6.82 7.22 17.50
C ALA A 21 5.49 7.33 16.78
N TYR A 22 5.52 7.29 15.45
CA TYR A 22 4.32 7.08 14.66
C TYR A 22 3.66 5.81 15.20
N LYS A 23 2.36 5.89 15.51
CA LYS A 23 1.62 4.69 15.92
C LYS A 23 1.46 3.72 14.74
N LEU A 24 1.59 4.25 13.53
CA LEU A 24 1.55 3.52 12.27
C LEU A 24 2.96 3.08 11.81
N PRO A 25 3.03 2.01 11.00
CA PRO A 25 4.29 1.56 10.39
C PRO A 25 4.85 2.66 9.48
N SER A 26 6.17 2.73 9.38
CA SER A 26 6.83 3.53 8.34
C SER A 26 6.48 3.03 6.95
N TYR A 27 6.45 3.90 5.93
CA TYR A 27 6.22 3.47 4.56
C TYR A 27 7.31 2.50 4.09
N GLN A 28 8.54 2.62 4.61
CA GLN A 28 9.64 1.70 4.32
C GLN A 28 9.36 0.28 4.85
N GLU A 29 8.77 0.15 6.04
CA GLU A 29 8.33 -1.15 6.56
C GLU A 29 7.26 -1.77 5.66
N VAL A 30 6.31 -0.96 5.17
CA VAL A 30 5.29 -1.42 4.22
C VAL A 30 5.92 -1.79 2.87
N CYS A 31 6.88 -1.00 2.37
CA CYS A 31 7.64 -1.29 1.15
C CYS A 31 8.35 -2.66 1.22
N SER A 32 8.83 -3.07 2.42
CA SER A 32 9.51 -4.36 2.61
C SER A 32 8.65 -5.58 2.29
N VAL A 33 7.32 -5.42 2.21
CA VAL A 33 6.38 -6.48 1.87
C VAL A 33 5.75 -6.34 0.48
N LEU A 34 6.10 -5.29 -0.27
CA LEU A 34 5.77 -5.15 -1.69
C LEU A 34 6.82 -5.90 -2.52
N THR A 35 6.60 -7.22 -2.65
CA THR A 35 7.52 -8.17 -3.28
C THR A 35 7.68 -7.96 -4.79
N ASP A 36 8.79 -8.45 -5.33
CA ASP A 36 8.98 -8.56 -6.78
C ASP A 36 7.98 -9.55 -7.39
N LEU A 37 7.56 -9.25 -8.61
CA LEU A 37 6.66 -10.09 -9.41
C LEU A 37 7.45 -10.80 -10.50
N LYS A 38 7.29 -12.12 -10.61
CA LYS A 38 8.09 -12.92 -11.55
C LYS A 38 7.90 -12.44 -12.99
N GLY A 39 9.01 -12.04 -13.63
CA GLY A 39 9.03 -11.58 -15.01
C GLY A 39 8.51 -10.15 -15.20
N TRP A 40 8.41 -9.37 -14.13
CA TRP A 40 8.19 -7.92 -14.15
C TRP A 40 9.45 -7.23 -13.64
N GLN A 41 9.77 -6.09 -14.24
CA GLN A 41 10.77 -5.17 -13.71
C GLN A 41 10.10 -4.25 -12.71
N ALA A 42 10.61 -4.17 -11.49
CA ALA A 42 10.06 -3.33 -10.43
C ALA A 42 10.91 -2.08 -10.24
N GLU A 43 10.26 -0.94 -9.99
CA GLU A 43 10.92 0.27 -9.54
C GLU A 43 11.21 0.22 -8.04
N GLU A 44 11.97 1.20 -7.55
CA GLU A 44 12.14 1.41 -6.12
C GLU A 44 10.79 1.76 -5.48
N CYS A 45 10.51 1.17 -4.32
CA CYS A 45 9.32 1.52 -3.56
C CYS A 45 9.48 2.89 -2.94
N SER A 46 8.45 3.73 -3.05
CA SER A 46 8.41 5.07 -2.50
C SER A 46 7.15 5.26 -1.66
N GLY A 47 7.09 6.35 -0.90
CA GLY A 47 5.96 6.57 0.00
C GLY A 47 6.20 7.67 1.01
N MET A 48 5.26 7.81 1.94
CA MET A 48 5.34 8.78 3.02
C MET A 48 4.53 8.38 4.24
N ASN A 49 4.97 8.84 5.40
CA ASN A 49 4.20 8.92 6.62
C ASN A 49 3.82 10.39 6.84
N VAL A 50 2.54 10.67 7.03
CA VAL A 50 2.05 12.04 7.25
C VAL A 50 1.22 12.07 8.52
N SER A 51 1.51 13.01 9.41
CA SER A 51 0.67 13.29 10.59
C SER A 51 -0.04 14.62 10.38
N THR A 52 -1.37 14.61 10.45
CA THR A 52 -2.21 15.81 10.29
C THR A 52 -3.16 15.94 11.49
N PRO A 53 -3.81 17.10 11.70
CA PRO A 53 -4.90 17.20 12.69
C PRO A 53 -6.06 16.23 12.44
N MET A 54 -6.21 15.73 11.21
CA MET A 54 -7.23 14.75 10.84
C MET A 54 -6.79 13.29 11.08
N GLY A 55 -5.55 13.06 11.50
CA GLY A 55 -5.00 11.74 11.78
C GLY A 55 -3.68 11.46 11.06
N GLU A 56 -3.17 10.25 11.31
CA GLU A 56 -1.97 9.71 10.66
C GLU A 56 -2.33 8.99 9.35
N MET A 57 -1.46 9.13 8.36
CA MET A 57 -1.58 8.50 7.04
C MET A 57 -0.27 7.83 6.68
N VAL A 58 -0.39 6.70 5.97
CA VAL A 58 0.74 5.99 5.37
C VAL A 58 0.38 5.66 3.94
N THR A 59 1.28 5.99 3.01
CA THR A 59 1.20 5.53 1.63
C THR A 59 2.52 4.89 1.27
N ALA A 60 2.47 3.70 0.66
CA ALA A 60 3.62 3.05 0.05
C ALA A 60 3.20 2.58 -1.34
N GLU A 61 4.03 2.86 -2.34
CA GLU A 61 3.77 2.58 -3.75
C GLU A 61 4.98 1.93 -4.40
N ARG A 62 4.72 0.96 -5.27
CA ARG A 62 5.73 0.36 -6.13
C ARG A 62 5.16 0.09 -7.53
N SER A 63 5.86 0.56 -8.54
CA SER A 63 5.51 0.36 -9.95
C SER A 63 6.23 -0.84 -10.52
N TYR A 64 5.59 -1.51 -11.49
CA TYR A 64 6.18 -2.63 -12.21
C TYR A 64 5.84 -2.56 -13.68
N GLN A 65 6.80 -2.93 -14.52
CA GLN A 65 6.68 -2.93 -15.98
C GLN A 65 7.02 -4.31 -16.58
N LYS A 66 6.32 -4.69 -17.65
CA LYS A 66 6.62 -5.88 -18.45
C LYS A 66 6.25 -5.65 -19.91
N GLY A 67 7.25 -5.26 -20.73
CA GLY A 67 6.98 -4.76 -22.08
C GLY A 67 6.11 -3.50 -21.98
N ASP A 68 5.01 -3.46 -22.72
CA ASP A 68 4.08 -2.32 -22.72
C ASP A 68 3.09 -2.33 -21.54
N LYS A 69 3.11 -3.37 -20.69
CA LYS A 69 2.19 -3.48 -19.55
C LYS A 69 2.78 -2.81 -18.32
N GLU A 70 1.91 -2.09 -17.62
CA GLU A 70 2.24 -1.38 -16.39
C GLU A 70 1.26 -1.73 -15.29
N ILE A 71 1.80 -1.84 -14.07
CA ILE A 71 1.01 -1.94 -12.84
C ILE A 71 1.59 -1.01 -11.78
N SER A 72 0.72 -0.37 -11.01
CA SER A 72 1.08 0.32 -9.78
C SER A 72 0.42 -0.39 -8.60
N VAL A 73 1.21 -0.71 -7.59
CA VAL A 73 0.75 -1.32 -6.35
C VAL A 73 0.90 -0.33 -5.23
N MET A 74 -0.20 -0.06 -4.53
CA MET A 74 -0.26 0.87 -3.41
C MET A 74 -0.81 0.21 -2.16
N VAL A 75 -0.28 0.60 -1.00
CA VAL A 75 -0.89 0.37 0.30
C VAL A 75 -1.17 1.73 0.91
N ILE A 76 -2.43 1.96 1.28
CA ILE A 76 -2.92 3.26 1.71
C ILE A 76 -3.62 3.08 3.06
N HIS A 77 -3.19 3.85 4.05
CA HIS A 77 -3.84 3.98 5.35
C HIS A 77 -4.34 5.41 5.57
N GLY A 78 -5.56 5.52 6.11
CA GLY A 78 -6.20 6.79 6.45
C GLY A 78 -7.29 7.20 5.46
N MET A 79 -7.64 8.48 5.43
CA MET A 79 -8.79 8.99 4.67
C MET A 79 -8.75 8.69 3.17
N GLN A 80 -7.57 8.61 2.57
CA GLN A 80 -7.41 8.25 1.16
C GLN A 80 -7.89 6.80 0.88
N ALA A 81 -7.74 5.88 1.84
CA ALA A 81 -8.23 4.51 1.70
C ALA A 81 -9.76 4.46 1.52
N VAL A 82 -10.48 5.35 2.21
CA VAL A 82 -11.94 5.50 2.07
C VAL A 82 -12.29 5.92 0.64
N GLN A 83 -11.58 6.89 0.07
CA GLN A 83 -11.84 7.41 -1.28
C GLN A 83 -11.65 6.33 -2.35
N PHE A 84 -10.59 5.53 -2.24
CA PHE A 84 -10.35 4.39 -3.15
C PHE A 84 -11.42 3.30 -3.02
N TRP A 85 -12.03 3.14 -1.85
CA TRP A 85 -13.07 2.15 -1.61
C TRP A 85 -14.48 2.61 -2.04
N GLN A 86 -14.72 3.92 -2.14
CA GLN A 86 -16.05 4.49 -2.42
C GLN A 86 -16.80 3.83 -3.59
N PRO A 87 -16.17 3.57 -4.76
CA PRO A 87 -16.88 2.97 -5.90
C PRO A 87 -17.52 1.62 -5.61
N TYR A 88 -17.03 0.90 -4.60
CA TYR A 88 -17.47 -0.45 -4.25
C TYR A 88 -18.43 -0.47 -3.06
N ALA A 89 -18.60 0.64 -2.35
CA ALA A 89 -19.37 0.70 -1.11
C ALA A 89 -20.86 0.37 -1.31
N TYR A 90 -21.39 0.58 -2.51
CA TYR A 90 -22.83 0.48 -2.81
C TYR A 90 -23.15 -0.41 -4.02
N VAL A 91 -22.14 -1.04 -4.63
CA VAL A 91 -22.31 -1.85 -5.85
C VAL A 91 -21.81 -3.27 -5.60
N THR A 92 -22.71 -4.25 -5.71
CA THR A 92 -22.31 -5.67 -5.67
C THR A 92 -21.67 -6.10 -6.98
N GLU A 93 -22.33 -5.84 -8.11
CA GLU A 93 -21.81 -6.12 -9.44
C GLU A 93 -22.52 -5.22 -10.48
N MET A 94 -21.76 -4.73 -11.44
CA MET A 94 -22.21 -3.93 -12.57
C MET A 94 -21.38 -4.33 -13.79
N ASP A 95 -22.05 -4.66 -14.89
CA ASP A 95 -21.41 -5.04 -16.15
C ASP A 95 -22.11 -4.30 -17.29
N SER A 96 -21.47 -3.24 -17.79
CA SER A 96 -21.95 -2.42 -18.91
C SER A 96 -21.02 -2.56 -20.12
N PRO A 97 -21.40 -2.10 -21.32
CA PRO A 97 -20.49 -2.06 -22.46
C PRO A 97 -19.18 -1.28 -22.20
N GLU A 98 -19.24 -0.28 -21.31
CA GLU A 98 -18.13 0.61 -20.99
C GLU A 98 -17.26 0.09 -19.83
N SER A 99 -17.89 -0.50 -18.81
CA SER A 99 -17.18 -0.81 -17.56
C SER A 99 -17.65 -2.08 -16.87
N TYR A 100 -16.79 -2.62 -16.02
CA TYR A 100 -17.11 -3.70 -15.10
C TYR A 100 -16.71 -3.29 -13.69
N VAL A 101 -17.64 -3.42 -12.74
CA VAL A 101 -17.40 -3.16 -11.31
C VAL A 101 -17.96 -4.33 -10.51
N LYS A 102 -17.19 -4.84 -9.55
CA LYS A 102 -17.63 -5.94 -8.67
C LYS A 102 -17.06 -5.81 -7.28
N LEU A 103 -17.93 -5.96 -6.28
CA LEU A 103 -17.54 -6.26 -4.92
C LEU A 103 -17.66 -7.77 -4.68
N THR A 104 -16.58 -8.39 -4.23
CA THR A 104 -16.54 -9.83 -3.93
C THR A 104 -15.71 -10.12 -2.69
N THR A 105 -15.62 -11.39 -2.29
CA THR A 105 -14.81 -11.84 -1.18
C THR A 105 -13.79 -12.86 -1.65
N ILE A 106 -12.51 -12.64 -1.35
CA ILE A 106 -11.41 -13.53 -1.73
C ILE A 106 -10.55 -13.78 -0.50
N ASN A 107 -10.37 -15.04 -0.12
CA ASN A 107 -9.58 -15.44 1.05
C ASN A 107 -9.99 -14.71 2.36
N GLY A 108 -11.27 -14.38 2.50
CA GLY A 108 -11.80 -13.64 3.66
C GLY A 108 -11.70 -12.12 3.58
N PHE A 109 -11.07 -11.56 2.53
CA PHE A 109 -10.99 -10.11 2.31
C PHE A 109 -12.11 -9.64 1.38
N LYS A 110 -12.70 -8.48 1.66
CA LYS A 110 -13.55 -7.77 0.70
C LYS A 110 -12.66 -7.20 -0.41
N VAL A 111 -13.02 -7.45 -1.67
CA VAL A 111 -12.26 -7.05 -2.85
C VAL A 111 -13.17 -6.33 -3.83
N GLY A 112 -12.86 -5.07 -4.11
CA GLY A 112 -13.43 -4.28 -5.19
C GLY A 112 -12.61 -4.48 -6.46
N ILE A 113 -13.28 -4.73 -7.57
CA ILE A 113 -12.69 -4.84 -8.90
C ILE A 113 -13.37 -3.79 -9.76
N SER A 114 -12.59 -2.92 -10.41
CA SER A 114 -13.06 -2.02 -11.45
C SER A 114 -12.26 -2.24 -12.73
N HIS A 115 -12.91 -2.10 -13.88
CA HIS A 115 -12.29 -2.25 -15.17
C HIS A 115 -13.01 -1.38 -16.21
N ASP A 116 -12.22 -0.57 -16.91
CA ASP A 116 -12.64 0.16 -18.09
C ASP A 116 -12.37 -0.71 -19.33
N LYS A 117 -13.42 -1.03 -20.07
CA LYS A 117 -13.35 -1.91 -21.24
C LYS A 117 -12.86 -1.20 -22.49
N GLN A 118 -12.93 0.14 -22.52
CA GLN A 118 -12.48 0.96 -23.65
C GLN A 118 -10.96 1.10 -23.64
N THR A 119 -10.37 1.27 -22.46
CA THR A 119 -8.91 1.40 -22.28
C THR A 119 -8.24 0.11 -21.82
N ASN A 120 -9.01 -0.94 -21.53
CA ASN A 120 -8.50 -2.21 -21.01
C ASN A 120 -7.59 -2.01 -19.78
N SER A 121 -8.03 -1.14 -18.87
CA SER A 121 -7.32 -0.76 -17.64
C SER A 121 -8.26 -0.84 -16.44
N GLY A 122 -7.74 -0.71 -15.22
CA GLY A 122 -8.59 -0.74 -14.04
C GLY A 122 -7.84 -0.96 -12.75
N SER A 123 -8.57 -1.41 -11.72
CA SER A 123 -7.99 -1.64 -10.40
C SER A 123 -8.59 -2.85 -9.67
N VAL A 124 -7.77 -3.45 -8.82
CA VAL A 124 -8.18 -4.41 -7.80
C VAL A 124 -7.85 -3.79 -6.45
N VAL A 125 -8.87 -3.47 -5.66
CA VAL A 125 -8.75 -2.87 -4.33
C VAL A 125 -9.16 -3.91 -3.30
N VAL A 126 -8.27 -4.20 -2.36
CA VAL A 126 -8.47 -5.14 -1.26
C VAL A 126 -8.57 -4.35 0.03
N LEU A 127 -9.69 -4.49 0.72
CA LEU A 127 -9.87 -3.91 2.05
C LEU A 127 -9.10 -4.76 3.07
N LEU A 128 -8.05 -4.17 3.65
CA LEU A 128 -7.15 -4.87 4.58
C LEU A 128 -7.60 -4.71 6.03
N ASN A 129 -8.10 -3.54 6.41
CA ASN A 129 -8.52 -3.22 7.77
C ASN A 129 -9.67 -2.18 7.77
N GLU A 130 -10.63 -2.36 8.67
CA GLU A 130 -11.69 -1.42 9.02
C GLU A 130 -11.55 -1.00 10.49
N LYS A 131 -11.68 0.30 10.78
CA LYS A 131 -11.72 0.85 12.14
C LYS A 131 -13.11 1.40 12.43
N SER A 132 -13.80 0.84 13.42
CA SER A 132 -15.18 1.21 13.78
C SER A 132 -16.16 1.18 12.59
N GLY A 133 -16.00 0.21 11.69
CA GLY A 133 -16.85 0.05 10.49
C GLY A 133 -16.49 1.00 9.33
N VAL A 134 -15.43 1.80 9.45
CA VAL A 134 -14.92 2.67 8.39
C VAL A 134 -13.64 2.07 7.82
N VAL A 135 -13.49 2.10 6.49
CA VAL A 135 -12.27 1.66 5.82
C VAL A 135 -11.07 2.44 6.36
N ALA A 136 -10.08 1.71 6.86
CA ALA A 136 -8.87 2.31 7.42
C ALA A 136 -7.67 2.05 6.52
N THR A 137 -7.53 0.83 6.01
CA THR A 137 -6.37 0.43 5.19
C THR A 137 -6.80 -0.39 3.99
N ILE A 138 -6.22 -0.10 2.83
CA ILE A 138 -6.38 -0.87 1.60
C ILE A 138 -5.04 -1.27 1.00
N PHE A 139 -5.08 -2.32 0.19
CA PHE A 139 -4.11 -2.60 -0.87
C PHE A 139 -4.81 -2.33 -2.20
N ALA A 140 -4.16 -1.64 -3.14
CA ALA A 140 -4.65 -1.41 -4.48
C ALA A 140 -3.62 -1.86 -5.50
N LEU A 141 -4.05 -2.57 -6.54
CA LEU A 141 -3.28 -2.79 -7.74
C LEU A 141 -4.02 -2.13 -8.89
N GLN A 142 -3.43 -1.10 -9.48
CA GLN A 142 -3.88 -0.49 -10.72
C GLN A 142 -3.11 -1.09 -11.89
N TYR A 143 -3.76 -1.21 -13.04
CA TYR A 143 -3.18 -1.86 -14.21
C TYR A 143 -3.61 -1.20 -15.51
N ASN A 144 -2.72 -1.23 -16.50
CA ASN A 144 -2.96 -0.79 -17.88
C ASN A 144 -2.77 -1.95 -18.87
N ASP A 145 -3.50 -1.92 -19.97
CA ASP A 145 -3.42 -2.87 -21.09
C ASP A 145 -3.53 -4.35 -20.67
N MET A 146 -4.44 -4.65 -19.73
CA MET A 146 -4.73 -6.01 -19.32
C MET A 146 -6.16 -6.21 -18.80
N SER A 147 -6.62 -7.46 -18.88
CA SER A 147 -7.92 -7.83 -18.33
C SER A 147 -7.95 -7.74 -16.81
N TRP A 148 -9.12 -7.47 -16.23
CA TRP A 148 -9.29 -7.51 -14.77
C TRP A 148 -8.92 -8.85 -14.13
N LYS A 149 -9.05 -9.96 -14.88
CA LYS A 149 -8.67 -11.30 -14.41
C LYS A 149 -7.15 -11.41 -14.25
N ASP A 150 -6.40 -10.82 -15.16
CA ASP A 150 -4.93 -10.77 -15.07
C ASP A 150 -4.49 -9.83 -13.94
N GLY A 151 -5.13 -8.67 -13.81
CA GLY A 151 -4.91 -7.75 -12.68
C GLY A 151 -5.16 -8.43 -11.33
N LEU A 152 -6.27 -9.16 -11.20
CA LEU A 152 -6.58 -9.94 -9.99
C LEU A 152 -5.58 -11.06 -9.74
N LYS A 153 -5.12 -11.76 -10.79
CA LYS A 153 -4.09 -12.80 -10.68
C LYS A 153 -2.78 -12.22 -10.15
N LEU A 154 -2.40 -11.03 -10.57
CA LEU A 154 -1.22 -10.32 -10.06
C LEU A 154 -1.42 -9.86 -8.61
N ALA A 155 -2.57 -9.26 -8.30
CA ALA A 155 -2.90 -8.80 -6.95
C ALA A 155 -2.79 -9.93 -5.92
N ARG A 156 -3.21 -11.14 -6.28
CA ARG A 156 -3.15 -12.35 -5.43
C ARG A 156 -1.74 -12.87 -5.15
N GLN A 157 -0.70 -12.36 -5.83
CA GLN A 157 0.68 -12.71 -5.51
C GLN A 157 1.18 -12.01 -4.25
N PHE A 158 0.52 -10.92 -3.84
CA PHE A 158 0.84 -10.21 -2.61
C PHE A 158 0.17 -10.87 -1.40
N ASN A 159 0.90 -10.94 -0.28
CA ASN A 159 0.37 -11.50 0.95
C ASN A 159 -0.45 -10.45 1.71
N TRP A 160 -1.71 -10.27 1.31
CA TRP A 160 -2.62 -9.26 1.89
C TRP A 160 -2.73 -9.36 3.41
N LYS A 161 -2.75 -10.58 3.96
CA LYS A 161 -2.76 -10.81 5.40
C LYS A 161 -1.50 -10.28 6.08
N LYS A 162 -0.32 -10.51 5.51
CA LYS A 162 0.94 -9.97 6.05
C LYS A 162 0.97 -8.45 5.98
N ILE A 163 0.46 -7.85 4.89
CA ILE A 163 0.39 -6.39 4.73
C ILE A 163 -0.55 -5.79 5.77
N GLY A 164 -1.77 -6.32 5.91
CA GLY A 164 -2.78 -5.81 6.86
C GLY A 164 -2.30 -5.81 8.31
N LYS A 165 -1.49 -6.81 8.71
CA LYS A 165 -0.92 -6.92 10.06
C LYS A 165 -0.02 -5.75 10.50
N PHE A 166 0.52 -4.97 9.57
CA PHE A 166 1.28 -3.77 9.95
C PHE A 166 0.38 -2.66 10.51
N PHE A 167 -0.94 -2.76 10.30
CA PHE A 167 -1.91 -1.71 10.64
C PHE A 167 -2.97 -2.16 11.65
N GLU A 168 -2.78 -3.33 12.28
CA GLU A 168 -3.59 -3.84 13.40
C GLU A 168 -3.10 -3.27 14.73
#